data_AF-A0A9E1GJS8-F1
#
_entry.id   AF-A0A9E1GJS8-F1
#
_cell.length_a   1.000
_cell.length_b   1.000
_cell.length_c   1.000
_cell.angle_alpha   90.00
_cell.angle_beta   90.00
_cell.angle_gamma   90.00
#
_symmetry.space_group_name_H-M   'P 1'
#
loop_
_entity.id
_entity.type
_entity.pdbx_description
1 polymer ?
#
loop_
_entity_poly.entity_id
_entity_poly.type
_entity_poly.pdbx_seq_one_letter_code
_entity_poly.pdbx_strand_id
1 'polypeptide(L)'
;MTHCFSRRSFLKGSAAAAAALTSPLLPADAAFSETENGLFSPVSALCQTQYGPVKGREGENGQLCWYGIPYGTAPTGESRWTAPLEPSRWQTVRDCTSPAPAAYQYTTFPLGTEDCLTLDIYSSAEAKKRPVLVYLHGSAATGSSLELPGCELVRDAGCVFVALNYRLGLFGWNCLPALTADPDATGNFALLDIARALDWVRDNIRRFGGDADNITLCGFSDGGRMAAALAGSPLFRGRFQKAVAISGGLFLADPDASARQLAERFAPLAVEDGRFADTASAAEWLLTPGSDVREWLCGLEPARIAALGKPTILYADDVVLSRGARSAVSLLLFSSATEFSGFVRDDLRPASSAARAYAVKYGSALCRWSSTEAVAEALGGSAPVWLGLIDYGGTDSQTAIPGLGSFHGLPLALFSSESSYSACADLSSAGAKALSAQLKQALASFMTSGSPGWDAWTPRDRDALHFDADSETACITLNSYPDTQESIRAAMAADTSLSAAEKETVEHLYFSGFSF
;
A
#
# COMPACT_ATOMS: atom_id res chain seq x y z
N MET A 1 9.87 -0.02 -34.23
CA MET A 1 11.08 0.47 -33.53
C MET A 1 10.63 1.02 -32.18
N THR A 2 10.00 0.22 -31.31
CA THR A 2 10.60 -0.73 -30.34
C THR A 2 11.75 -0.13 -29.52
N HIS A 3 11.42 0.75 -28.59
CA HIS A 3 12.26 0.99 -27.41
C HIS A 3 11.82 0.03 -26.30
N CYS A 4 12.44 -1.14 -26.30
CA CYS A 4 12.35 -2.13 -25.24
C CYS A 4 13.27 -1.68 -24.09
N PHE A 5 12.73 -1.57 -22.87
CA PHE A 5 13.43 -1.10 -21.68
C PHE A 5 14.27 -2.24 -21.10
N SER A 6 15.56 -2.01 -20.86
CA SER A 6 16.48 -2.99 -20.25
C SER A 6 17.19 -2.41 -19.03
N ARG A 7 17.54 -3.26 -18.05
CA ARG A 7 18.32 -3.00 -16.81
C ARG A 7 19.61 -2.16 -16.96
N ARG A 8 20.05 -1.78 -18.17
CA ARG A 8 21.26 -0.98 -18.43
C ARG A 8 21.02 0.50 -18.78
N SER A 9 19.78 0.99 -18.88
CA SER A 9 19.51 2.38 -19.32
C SER A 9 19.40 3.41 -18.20
N PHE A 10 20.12 3.24 -17.10
CA PHE A 10 20.22 4.26 -16.06
C PHE A 10 21.68 4.63 -15.81
N LEU A 11 22.24 5.39 -16.76
CA LEU A 11 23.39 6.29 -16.60
C LEU A 11 23.75 6.86 -17.98
N LYS A 12 23.73 8.19 -18.09
CA LYS A 12 24.23 9.06 -19.18
C LYS A 12 23.19 9.56 -20.19
N GLY A 13 23.02 10.87 -20.17
CA GLY A 13 22.41 11.66 -21.24
C GLY A 13 22.66 13.16 -21.03
N SER A 14 23.93 13.58 -21.00
CA SER A 14 24.28 15.01 -21.03
C SER A 14 25.57 15.23 -21.83
N ALA A 15 25.42 15.88 -22.98
CA ALA A 15 26.40 16.56 -23.85
C ALA A 15 26.03 16.27 -25.33
N ALA A 16 26.04 17.18 -26.29
CA ALA A 16 26.20 18.63 -26.38
C ALA A 16 25.89 19.00 -27.85
N ALA A 17 25.47 20.24 -28.15
CA ALA A 17 26.04 21.06 -29.24
C ALA A 17 25.25 22.37 -29.40
N ALA A 18 26.02 23.46 -29.42
CA ALA A 18 25.58 24.84 -29.57
C ALA A 18 25.24 25.21 -31.03
N ALA A 19 24.35 26.18 -31.19
CA ALA A 19 24.37 27.09 -32.33
C ALA A 19 23.95 28.49 -31.86
N ALA A 20 24.85 29.45 -32.05
CA ALA A 20 24.72 30.84 -31.67
C ALA A 20 23.86 31.62 -32.68
N LEU A 21 22.96 32.48 -32.20
CA LEU A 21 22.46 33.65 -32.92
C LEU A 21 22.21 34.79 -31.92
N THR A 22 22.87 35.91 -32.17
CA THR A 22 22.93 37.13 -31.35
C THR A 22 21.85 38.15 -31.75
N SER A 23 21.13 38.74 -30.78
CA SER A 23 20.63 40.14 -30.78
C SER A 23 19.81 40.48 -29.51
N PRO A 24 19.60 41.77 -29.14
CA PRO A 24 19.86 42.24 -27.77
C PRO A 24 18.65 42.48 -26.85
N LEU A 25 18.93 42.32 -25.55
CA LEU A 25 18.47 43.07 -24.37
C LEU A 25 16.97 43.34 -24.15
N LEU A 26 16.38 42.57 -23.24
CA LEU A 26 15.50 43.06 -22.17
C LEU A 26 15.94 42.39 -20.86
N PRO A 27 15.96 43.08 -19.70
CA PRO A 27 16.48 42.51 -18.46
C PRO A 27 15.47 41.51 -17.89
N ALA A 28 15.72 40.22 -18.11
CA ALA A 28 15.07 39.13 -17.39
C ALA A 28 16.08 38.51 -16.41
N ASP A 29 16.64 39.33 -15.52
CA ASP A 29 17.37 38.85 -14.36
C ASP A 29 16.46 38.90 -13.13
N ALA A 30 15.73 37.81 -12.95
CA ALA A 30 15.50 37.24 -11.64
C ALA A 30 15.63 35.71 -11.80
N ALA A 31 16.80 35.28 -12.26
CA ALA A 31 17.27 33.94 -11.94
C ALA A 31 17.31 33.84 -10.41
N PHE A 32 16.41 33.05 -9.82
CA PHE A 32 16.51 32.70 -8.41
C PHE A 32 17.82 31.94 -8.25
N SER A 33 18.82 32.66 -7.75
CA SER A 33 20.10 32.14 -7.36
C SER A 33 19.90 31.12 -6.23
N GLU A 34 20.43 29.91 -6.38
CA GLU A 34 20.73 28.99 -5.27
C GLU A 34 21.88 29.56 -4.43
N THR A 35 21.71 30.78 -3.91
CA THR A 35 22.56 31.31 -2.85
C THR A 35 21.93 30.96 -1.51
N GLU A 36 22.72 30.31 -0.67
CA GLU A 36 22.50 29.85 0.71
C GLU A 36 22.05 30.92 1.73
N ASN A 37 21.44 32.03 1.31
CA ASN A 37 20.87 33.04 2.20
C ASN A 37 19.33 33.00 2.14
N GLY A 38 18.80 31.98 2.81
CA GLY A 38 17.37 31.76 3.02
C GLY A 38 17.18 30.52 3.87
N LEU A 39 17.66 30.54 5.12
CA LEU A 39 17.40 29.50 6.11
C LEU A 39 15.88 29.34 6.29
N PHE A 40 15.30 28.45 5.48
CA PHE A 40 13.99 27.82 5.57
C PHE A 40 12.82 28.81 5.71
N SER A 41 12.34 29.31 4.58
CA SER A 41 11.00 29.90 4.54
C SER A 41 9.97 28.85 5.00
N PRO A 42 8.92 29.25 5.76
CA PRO A 42 7.83 28.34 6.10
C PRO A 42 7.27 27.65 4.87
N VAL A 43 6.83 26.41 5.01
CA VAL A 43 6.06 25.72 3.96
C VAL A 43 4.77 26.52 3.74
N SER A 44 4.42 26.78 2.49
CA SER A 44 3.21 27.54 2.14
C SER A 44 2.34 26.70 1.22
N ALA A 45 1.02 26.93 1.19
CA ALA A 45 0.12 26.19 0.30
C ALA A 45 0.51 26.28 -1.20
N LEU A 46 1.26 27.30 -1.63
CA LEU A 46 1.85 27.35 -2.96
C LEU A 46 3.26 26.74 -2.95
N CYS A 47 3.41 25.59 -3.61
CA CYS A 47 4.68 24.87 -3.70
C CYS A 47 5.11 24.68 -5.15
N GLN A 48 6.41 24.81 -5.41
CA GLN A 48 6.99 24.42 -6.69
C GLN A 48 7.30 22.93 -6.69
N THR A 49 7.03 22.22 -7.79
CA THR A 49 7.54 20.86 -8.02
C THR A 49 8.49 20.88 -9.22
N GLN A 50 9.18 19.78 -9.50
CA GLN A 50 10.00 19.66 -10.72
C GLN A 50 9.18 19.74 -12.02
N TYR A 51 7.86 19.53 -11.95
CA TYR A 51 6.96 19.58 -13.10
C TYR A 51 6.21 20.89 -13.23
N GLY A 52 5.97 21.60 -12.11
CA GLY A 52 5.29 22.89 -12.11
C GLY A 52 4.74 23.28 -10.73
N PRO A 53 4.17 24.48 -10.60
CA PRO A 53 3.61 24.95 -9.33
C PRO A 53 2.27 24.28 -8.99
N VAL A 54 2.05 23.99 -7.70
CA VAL A 54 0.81 23.41 -7.15
C VAL A 54 0.30 24.26 -5.99
N LYS A 55 -1.02 24.38 -5.84
CA LYS A 55 -1.66 25.09 -4.74
C LYS A 55 -2.56 24.16 -3.93
N GLY A 56 -2.24 23.97 -2.65
CA GLY A 56 -2.99 23.17 -1.69
C GLY A 56 -3.98 23.99 -0.86
N ARG A 57 -4.61 23.34 0.12
CA ARG A 57 -5.41 23.99 1.16
C ARG A 57 -4.58 24.30 2.40
N GLU A 58 -4.98 25.37 3.06
CA GLU A 58 -4.56 25.70 4.42
C GLU A 58 -5.71 25.31 5.36
N GLY A 59 -5.40 24.48 6.34
CA GLY A 59 -6.30 24.10 7.43
C GLY A 59 -6.06 24.96 8.67
N GLU A 60 -6.73 24.60 9.76
CA GLU A 60 -6.49 25.22 11.05
C GLU A 60 -5.06 24.95 11.56
N ASN A 61 -4.54 25.85 12.40
CA ASN A 61 -3.26 25.68 13.10
C ASN A 61 -2.06 25.40 12.19
N GLY A 62 -2.04 25.95 10.97
CA GLY A 62 -0.90 25.82 10.06
C GLY A 62 -0.79 24.46 9.37
N GLN A 63 -1.83 23.61 9.44
CA GLN A 63 -1.90 22.38 8.66
C GLN A 63 -2.03 22.70 7.16
N LEU A 64 -1.31 21.96 6.33
CA LEU A 64 -1.29 22.12 4.89
C LEU A 64 -1.60 20.78 4.22
N CYS A 65 -2.44 20.79 3.20
CA CYS A 65 -2.67 19.61 2.37
C CYS A 65 -2.71 19.94 0.88
N TRP A 66 -2.13 19.07 0.07
CA TRP A 66 -2.20 19.12 -1.39
C TRP A 66 -2.74 17.80 -1.87
N TYR A 67 -3.85 17.84 -2.59
CA TYR A 67 -4.48 16.67 -3.16
C TYR A 67 -4.15 16.50 -4.63
N GLY A 68 -4.07 15.24 -5.08
CA GLY A 68 -4.09 14.92 -6.50
C GLY A 68 -2.89 15.43 -7.29
N ILE A 69 -1.71 15.54 -6.67
CA ILE A 69 -0.50 15.95 -7.37
C ILE A 69 -0.08 14.80 -8.30
N PRO A 70 0.01 15.00 -9.63
CA PRO A 70 0.38 13.92 -10.54
C PRO A 70 1.87 13.59 -10.40
N TYR A 71 2.18 12.31 -10.22
CA TYR A 71 3.54 11.77 -10.31
C TYR A 71 3.80 11.01 -11.61
N GLY A 72 2.74 10.71 -12.37
CA GLY A 72 2.80 10.07 -13.68
C GLY A 72 1.74 10.59 -14.65
N THR A 73 1.92 10.32 -15.94
CA THR A 73 0.89 10.52 -16.97
C THR A 73 -0.16 9.41 -16.88
N ALA A 74 -1.43 9.72 -17.21
CA ALA A 74 -2.52 8.76 -17.28
C ALA A 74 -2.14 7.48 -18.07
N PRO A 75 -2.13 6.29 -17.44
CA PRO A 75 -1.89 5.02 -18.10
C PRO A 75 -3.15 4.54 -18.83
N THR A 76 -3.47 5.14 -19.96
CA THR A 76 -4.65 4.79 -20.79
C THR A 76 -4.25 4.13 -22.10
N GLY A 77 -5.20 3.41 -22.71
CA GLY A 77 -5.03 2.80 -24.04
C GLY A 77 -3.77 1.95 -24.13
N GLU A 78 -2.88 2.23 -25.09
CA GLU A 78 -1.63 1.50 -25.28
C GLU A 78 -0.67 1.55 -24.08
N SER A 79 -0.81 2.56 -23.21
CA SER A 79 0.00 2.74 -21.99
C SER A 79 -0.63 2.10 -20.75
N ARG A 80 -1.81 1.48 -20.86
CA ARG A 80 -2.55 0.91 -19.73
C ARG A 80 -1.74 -0.07 -18.89
N TRP A 81 -0.99 -0.93 -19.56
CA TRP A 81 -0.08 -1.90 -18.95
C TRP A 81 1.35 -1.68 -19.43
N THR A 82 1.86 -0.50 -19.09
CA THR A 82 3.28 -0.16 -19.17
C THR A 82 3.76 0.41 -17.84
N ALA A 83 5.07 0.57 -17.69
CA ALA A 83 5.62 1.41 -16.63
C ALA A 83 5.05 2.84 -16.71
N PRO A 84 4.83 3.51 -15.57
CA PRO A 84 4.30 4.87 -15.55
C PRO A 84 5.29 5.85 -16.20
N LEU A 85 4.78 6.71 -17.08
CA LEU A 85 5.56 7.77 -17.72
C LEU A 85 5.54 9.04 -16.86
N GLU A 86 6.57 9.88 -16.99
CA GLU A 86 6.58 11.18 -16.31
C GLU A 86 5.42 12.07 -16.77
N PRO A 87 4.86 12.91 -15.88
CA PRO A 87 3.87 13.89 -16.28
C PRO A 87 4.52 15.01 -17.12
N SER A 88 3.74 15.58 -18.04
CA SER A 88 4.17 16.79 -18.76
C SER A 88 4.39 17.94 -17.77
N ARG A 89 5.39 18.79 -18.03
CA ARG A 89 5.60 20.00 -17.23
C ARG A 89 4.48 21.01 -17.48
N TRP A 90 4.10 21.76 -16.44
CA TRP A 90 3.10 22.82 -16.51
C TRP A 90 3.66 24.14 -15.97
N GLN A 91 3.21 25.25 -16.54
CA GLN A 91 3.64 26.60 -16.14
C GLN A 91 2.61 27.30 -15.24
N THR A 92 1.33 26.97 -15.40
CA THR A 92 0.22 27.53 -14.62
C THR A 92 0.04 26.77 -13.31
N VAL A 93 -0.28 27.48 -12.23
CA VAL A 93 -0.56 26.84 -10.92
C VAL A 93 -1.66 25.79 -11.07
N ARG A 94 -1.35 24.55 -10.70
CA ARG A 94 -2.34 23.47 -10.64
C ARG A 94 -3.07 23.54 -9.31
N ASP A 95 -4.40 23.51 -9.36
CA ASP A 95 -5.24 23.45 -8.18
C ASP A 95 -5.20 22.04 -7.58
N CYS A 96 -4.63 21.94 -6.39
CA CYS A 96 -4.51 20.73 -5.57
C CYS A 96 -5.29 20.92 -4.26
N THR A 97 -6.35 21.73 -4.27
CA THR A 97 -7.16 21.97 -3.08
C THR A 97 -8.18 20.86 -2.85
N SER A 98 -8.53 20.03 -3.83
CA SER A 98 -9.59 19.01 -3.65
C SER A 98 -9.12 17.64 -4.09
N PRO A 99 -9.61 16.54 -3.45
CA PRO A 99 -9.25 15.19 -3.82
C PRO A 99 -9.38 14.91 -5.32
N ALA A 100 -8.39 14.21 -5.88
CA ALA A 100 -8.48 13.71 -7.24
C ALA A 100 -9.55 12.60 -7.35
N PRO A 101 -10.10 12.35 -8.55
CA PRO A 101 -10.93 11.18 -8.78
C PRO A 101 -10.20 9.89 -8.39
N ALA A 102 -10.95 8.93 -7.85
CA ALA A 102 -10.40 7.63 -7.46
C ALA A 102 -9.85 6.87 -8.67
N ALA A 103 -8.86 6.00 -8.42
CA ALA A 103 -8.40 5.02 -9.41
C ALA A 103 -9.55 4.11 -9.85
N TYR A 104 -9.51 3.70 -11.13
CA TYR A 104 -10.53 2.84 -11.70
C TYR A 104 -10.65 1.55 -10.90
N GLN A 105 -11.86 1.27 -10.40
CA GLN A 105 -12.13 0.16 -9.50
C GLN A 105 -13.59 -0.29 -9.62
N TYR A 106 -13.91 -1.42 -8.99
CA TYR A 106 -15.26 -1.99 -9.01
C TYR A 106 -15.81 -2.13 -7.59
N THR A 107 -17.00 -1.57 -7.35
CA THR A 107 -17.76 -1.77 -6.11
C THR A 107 -19.03 -2.55 -6.42
N THR A 108 -20.20 -1.91 -6.38
CA THR A 108 -21.45 -2.44 -6.95
C THR A 108 -21.50 -2.21 -8.46
N PHE A 109 -20.76 -1.21 -8.95
CA PHE A 109 -20.59 -0.86 -10.36
C PHE A 109 -19.18 -0.28 -10.59
N PRO A 110 -18.71 -0.18 -11.85
CA PRO A 110 -17.41 0.44 -12.17
C PRO A 110 -17.40 1.93 -11.83
N LEU A 111 -16.31 2.41 -11.23
CA LEU A 111 -16.13 3.83 -10.88
C LEU A 111 -14.66 4.26 -11.00
N GLY A 112 -14.43 5.56 -11.02
CA GLY A 112 -13.09 6.15 -11.05
C GLY A 112 -12.56 6.42 -12.45
N THR A 113 -11.25 6.63 -12.55
CA THR A 113 -10.55 6.99 -13.79
C THR A 113 -9.23 6.23 -13.91
N GLU A 114 -8.75 6.03 -15.14
CA GLU A 114 -7.40 5.52 -15.38
C GLU A 114 -6.34 6.61 -15.09
N ASP A 115 -6.68 7.90 -15.21
CA ASP A 115 -5.81 9.04 -14.84
C ASP A 115 -5.71 9.22 -13.33
N CYS A 116 -5.06 8.26 -12.67
CA CYS A 116 -5.08 8.09 -11.22
C CYS A 116 -3.69 8.11 -10.55
N LEU A 117 -2.62 8.31 -11.32
CA LEU A 117 -1.24 8.33 -10.83
C LEU A 117 -0.92 9.64 -10.11
N THR A 118 -1.52 9.78 -8.94
CA THR A 118 -1.48 10.98 -8.10
C THR A 118 -1.13 10.65 -6.66
N LEU A 119 -0.64 11.64 -5.93
CA LEU A 119 -0.42 11.54 -4.49
C LEU A 119 -0.97 12.77 -3.78
N ASP A 120 -1.33 12.57 -2.52
CA ASP A 120 -1.71 13.60 -1.58
C ASP A 120 -0.58 13.83 -0.59
N ILE A 121 -0.30 15.08 -0.24
CA ILE A 121 0.71 15.45 0.75
C ILE A 121 0.05 16.21 1.89
N TYR A 122 0.40 15.87 3.12
CA TYR A 122 0.00 16.56 4.33
C TYR A 122 1.27 17.01 5.06
N SER A 123 1.30 18.28 5.48
CA SER A 123 2.45 18.90 6.15
C SER A 123 1.99 20.01 7.09
N SER A 124 2.94 20.74 7.69
CA SER A 124 2.68 21.97 8.44
C SER A 124 3.59 23.09 7.96
N ALA A 125 3.21 24.34 8.20
CA ALA A 125 4.01 25.51 7.81
C ALA A 125 5.42 25.51 8.43
N GLU A 126 5.58 24.91 9.61
CA GLU A 126 6.82 24.80 10.37
C GLU A 126 7.62 23.53 10.05
N ALA A 127 7.12 22.69 9.14
CA ALA A 127 7.78 21.44 8.77
C ALA A 127 9.15 21.73 8.14
N LYS A 128 10.19 21.19 8.78
CA LYS A 128 11.58 21.36 8.35
C LYS A 128 12.32 20.05 8.52
N LYS A 129 12.72 19.45 7.39
CA LYS A 129 13.47 18.19 7.34
C LYS A 129 12.82 17.11 8.24
N ARG A 130 11.49 17.02 8.20
CA ARG A 130 10.72 16.03 8.97
C ARG A 130 10.84 14.65 8.30
N PRO A 131 10.79 13.54 9.06
CA PRO A 131 10.67 12.22 8.44
C PRO A 131 9.44 12.17 7.54
N VAL A 132 9.53 11.38 6.46
CA VAL A 132 8.45 11.24 5.48
C VAL A 132 7.81 9.87 5.64
N LEU A 133 6.49 9.85 5.83
CA LEU A 133 5.68 8.63 5.86
C LEU A 133 4.90 8.51 4.56
N VAL A 134 5.28 7.56 3.71
CA VAL A 134 4.61 7.26 2.44
C VAL A 134 3.64 6.11 2.67
N TYR A 135 2.34 6.33 2.44
CA TYR A 135 1.26 5.41 2.77
C TYR A 135 0.65 4.72 1.55
N LEU A 136 0.48 3.40 1.65
CA LEU A 136 -0.20 2.52 0.70
C LEU A 136 -1.52 2.00 1.30
N HIS A 137 -2.62 2.22 0.59
CA HIS A 137 -3.95 1.90 1.08
C HIS A 137 -4.29 0.38 1.02
N GLY A 138 -5.33 0.01 1.75
CA GLY A 138 -5.67 -1.34 2.24
C GLY A 138 -5.95 -2.43 1.20
N SER A 139 -6.43 -2.06 0.03
CA SER A 139 -6.88 -3.02 -0.97
C SER A 139 -6.24 -2.73 -2.31
N ALA A 140 -5.78 -3.81 -2.95
CA ALA A 140 -5.17 -3.74 -4.27
C ALA A 140 -6.22 -3.69 -5.41
N ALA A 141 -7.52 -3.78 -5.06
CA ALA A 141 -8.64 -3.78 -6.00
C ALA A 141 -9.54 -2.55 -5.87
N THR A 142 -9.67 -2.01 -4.67
CA THR A 142 -10.54 -0.88 -4.31
C THR A 142 -9.84 -0.03 -3.26
N GLY A 143 -9.96 1.28 -3.30
CA GLY A 143 -9.30 2.16 -2.34
C GLY A 143 -9.00 3.54 -2.90
N SER A 144 -8.43 4.38 -2.03
CA SER A 144 -7.92 5.71 -2.36
C SER A 144 -7.00 6.20 -1.26
N SER A 145 -6.24 7.26 -1.56
CA SER A 145 -5.44 8.01 -0.59
C SER A 145 -6.25 8.53 0.63
N LEU A 146 -7.57 8.70 0.49
CA LEU A 146 -8.45 9.18 1.56
C LEU A 146 -8.79 8.12 2.61
N GLU A 147 -8.31 6.88 2.47
CA GLU A 147 -8.49 5.84 3.49
C GLU A 147 -7.92 6.27 4.86
N LEU A 148 -6.80 7.02 4.82
CA LEU A 148 -6.13 7.55 5.99
C LEU A 148 -5.74 9.02 5.80
N PRO A 149 -6.60 9.98 6.20
CA PRO A 149 -6.25 11.39 6.21
C PRO A 149 -5.09 11.68 7.17
N GLY A 150 -4.08 12.41 6.68
CA GLY A 150 -2.79 12.56 7.35
C GLY A 150 -2.67 13.65 8.42
N CYS A 151 -3.69 14.51 8.61
CA CYS A 151 -3.59 15.69 9.47
C CYS A 151 -3.18 15.36 10.93
N GLU A 152 -3.76 14.30 11.51
CA GLU A 152 -3.42 13.86 12.86
C GLU A 152 -2.00 13.27 12.95
N LEU A 153 -1.56 12.52 11.93
CA LEU A 153 -0.20 11.97 11.89
C LEU A 153 0.85 13.09 11.78
N VAL A 154 0.60 14.09 10.95
CA VAL A 154 1.47 15.28 10.84
C VAL A 154 1.58 15.99 12.19
N ARG A 155 0.44 16.20 12.87
CA ARG A 155 0.39 16.88 14.18
C ARG A 155 1.08 16.08 15.29
N ASP A 156 0.74 14.79 15.40
CA ASP A 156 1.08 13.98 16.58
C ASP A 156 2.40 13.23 16.41
N ALA A 157 2.72 12.75 15.20
CA ALA A 157 3.97 12.06 14.91
C ALA A 157 5.05 12.98 14.31
N GLY A 158 4.71 14.23 13.98
CA GLY A 158 5.66 15.24 13.54
C GLY A 158 6.35 14.91 12.21
N CYS A 159 5.62 14.29 11.28
CA CYS A 159 6.12 13.86 9.97
C CYS A 159 5.52 14.69 8.81
N VAL A 160 6.06 14.50 7.60
CA VAL A 160 5.33 14.78 6.36
C VAL A 160 4.67 13.48 5.90
N PHE A 161 3.36 13.50 5.71
CA PHE A 161 2.60 12.32 5.31
C PHE A 161 2.24 12.40 3.83
N VAL A 162 2.47 11.32 3.10
CA VAL A 162 2.20 11.22 1.66
C VAL A 162 1.33 10.01 1.39
N ALA A 163 0.09 10.19 0.93
CA ALA A 163 -0.81 9.09 0.59
C ALA A 163 -0.87 8.90 -0.92
N LEU A 164 -0.65 7.66 -1.40
CA LEU A 164 -0.57 7.36 -2.82
C LEU A 164 -1.91 6.89 -3.37
N ASN A 165 -2.20 7.30 -4.61
CA ASN A 165 -3.11 6.59 -5.51
C ASN A 165 -2.26 5.90 -6.59
N TYR A 166 -2.58 4.64 -6.90
CA TYR A 166 -1.91 3.80 -7.90
C TYR A 166 -2.95 2.95 -8.63
N ARG A 167 -2.57 2.31 -9.75
CA ARG A 167 -3.51 1.43 -10.48
C ARG A 167 -4.00 0.29 -9.60
N LEU A 168 -5.31 0.01 -9.67
CA LEU A 168 -5.97 -1.04 -8.89
C LEU A 168 -6.52 -2.15 -9.79
N GLY A 169 -6.88 -3.28 -9.17
CA GLY A 169 -7.48 -4.41 -9.86
C GLY A 169 -6.63 -4.87 -11.04
N LEU A 170 -7.28 -5.27 -12.13
CA LEU A 170 -6.59 -5.73 -13.34
C LEU A 170 -5.81 -4.65 -14.08
N PHE A 171 -5.97 -3.36 -13.73
CA PHE A 171 -5.11 -2.30 -14.24
C PHE A 171 -3.74 -2.31 -13.57
N GLY A 172 -3.70 -2.64 -12.27
CA GLY A 172 -2.47 -2.72 -11.47
C GLY A 172 -1.77 -4.08 -11.52
N TRP A 173 -2.51 -5.14 -11.83
CA TRP A 173 -2.03 -6.53 -11.76
C TRP A 173 -2.50 -7.33 -12.97
N ASN A 174 -1.59 -7.60 -13.91
CA ASN A 174 -1.91 -8.43 -15.08
C ASN A 174 -0.65 -9.08 -15.64
N CYS A 175 -0.48 -10.39 -15.41
CA CYS A 175 0.69 -11.15 -15.84
C CYS A 175 0.45 -11.97 -17.13
N LEU A 176 -0.56 -11.62 -17.94
CA LEU A 176 -0.76 -12.29 -19.23
C LEU A 176 0.47 -12.15 -20.14
N PRO A 177 0.86 -13.21 -20.89
CA PRO A 177 2.11 -13.23 -21.66
C PRO A 177 2.28 -12.07 -22.67
N ALA A 178 1.18 -11.59 -23.26
CA ALA A 178 1.21 -10.44 -24.17
C ALA A 178 1.65 -9.12 -23.50
N LEU A 179 1.64 -9.05 -22.16
CA LEU A 179 2.08 -7.91 -21.36
C LEU A 179 3.44 -8.13 -20.68
N THR A 180 3.90 -9.38 -20.63
CA THR A 180 5.13 -9.80 -19.92
C THR A 180 6.14 -10.52 -20.81
N ALA A 181 6.01 -10.41 -22.14
CA ALA A 181 6.86 -11.11 -23.09
C ALA A 181 8.35 -10.69 -23.04
N ASP A 182 8.64 -9.45 -22.64
CA ASP A 182 10.02 -8.98 -22.48
C ASP A 182 10.61 -9.51 -21.16
N PRO A 183 11.89 -9.93 -21.13
CA PRO A 183 12.51 -10.47 -19.90
C PRO A 183 12.57 -9.49 -18.70
N ASP A 184 12.49 -8.20 -18.97
CA ASP A 184 12.45 -7.13 -17.97
C ASP A 184 11.01 -6.61 -17.73
N ALA A 185 9.99 -7.21 -18.35
CA ALA A 185 8.59 -6.86 -18.15
C ALA A 185 7.99 -7.60 -16.94
N THR A 186 6.97 -6.98 -16.35
CA THR A 186 6.32 -7.44 -15.13
C THR A 186 4.82 -7.27 -15.24
N GLY A 187 4.06 -8.16 -14.60
CA GLY A 187 2.62 -7.96 -14.40
C GLY A 187 2.28 -7.07 -13.19
N ASN A 188 3.29 -6.67 -12.40
CA ASN A 188 3.15 -5.89 -11.16
C ASN A 188 3.13 -4.36 -11.43
N PHE A 189 2.23 -3.91 -12.31
CA PHE A 189 2.15 -2.51 -12.73
C PHE A 189 1.92 -1.52 -11.58
N ALA A 190 1.11 -1.89 -10.59
CA ALA A 190 0.91 -1.09 -9.38
C ALA A 190 2.22 -0.88 -8.59
N LEU A 191 3.11 -1.87 -8.57
CA LEU A 191 4.42 -1.70 -7.93
C LEU A 191 5.31 -0.73 -8.74
N LEU A 192 5.23 -0.74 -10.06
CA LEU A 192 5.93 0.27 -10.88
C LEU A 192 5.40 1.69 -10.61
N ASP A 193 4.10 1.84 -10.39
CA ASP A 193 3.49 3.11 -9.97
C ASP A 193 4.06 3.60 -8.64
N ILE A 194 4.13 2.72 -7.64
CA ILE A 194 4.70 3.03 -6.33
C ILE A 194 6.19 3.38 -6.45
N ALA A 195 6.96 2.66 -7.28
CA ALA A 195 8.36 3.01 -7.54
C ALA A 195 8.47 4.44 -8.08
N ARG A 196 7.65 4.80 -9.07
CA ARG A 196 7.65 6.14 -9.67
C ARG A 196 7.23 7.23 -8.70
N ALA A 197 6.24 6.95 -7.85
CA ALA A 197 5.81 7.86 -6.79
C ALA A 197 6.93 8.09 -5.77
N LEU A 198 7.68 7.06 -5.37
CA LEU A 198 8.83 7.21 -4.47
C LEU A 198 9.96 8.04 -5.08
N ASP A 199 10.24 7.90 -6.39
CA ASP A 199 11.18 8.80 -7.08
C ASP A 199 10.69 10.25 -7.03
N TRP A 200 9.39 10.47 -7.29
CA TRP A 200 8.80 11.79 -7.21
C TRP A 200 8.93 12.37 -5.80
N VAL A 201 8.65 11.58 -4.76
CA VAL A 201 8.76 12.00 -3.35
C VAL A 201 10.20 12.39 -3.05
N ARG A 202 11.19 11.55 -3.38
CA ARG A 202 12.61 11.87 -3.18
C ARG A 202 12.99 13.22 -3.79
N ASP A 203 12.54 13.48 -5.02
CA ASP A 203 12.96 14.65 -5.78
C ASP A 203 12.21 15.95 -5.39
N ASN A 204 11.06 15.85 -4.70
CA ASN A 204 10.19 17.00 -4.42
C ASN A 204 9.91 17.27 -2.95
N ILE A 205 9.97 16.26 -2.06
CA ILE A 205 9.40 16.36 -0.70
C ILE A 205 10.08 17.39 0.20
N ARG A 206 11.33 17.77 -0.10
CA ARG A 206 12.04 18.85 0.62
C ARG A 206 11.29 20.18 0.57
N ARG A 207 10.59 20.48 -0.53
CA ARG A 207 9.78 21.70 -0.69
C ARG A 207 8.50 21.68 0.14
N PHE A 208 8.10 20.50 0.61
CA PHE A 208 6.95 20.29 1.50
C PHE A 208 7.38 20.09 2.96
N GLY A 209 8.66 20.35 3.29
CA GLY A 209 9.20 20.25 4.64
C GLY A 209 9.72 18.85 5.04
N GLY A 210 9.70 17.88 4.12
CA GLY A 210 10.15 16.51 4.38
C GLY A 210 11.64 16.28 4.13
N ASP A 211 12.19 15.23 4.72
CA ASP A 211 13.56 14.77 4.47
C ASP A 211 13.57 13.62 3.45
N ALA A 212 14.06 13.90 2.25
CA ALA A 212 14.13 12.91 1.17
C ALA A 212 15.06 11.72 1.48
N ASP A 213 15.93 11.84 2.49
CA ASP A 213 16.84 10.78 2.92
C ASP A 213 16.26 9.95 4.10
N ASN A 214 15.07 10.29 4.58
CA ASN A 214 14.38 9.60 5.67
C ASN A 214 12.92 9.31 5.32
N ILE A 215 12.74 8.36 4.39
CA ILE A 215 11.44 7.89 3.93
C ILE A 215 11.11 6.55 4.59
N THR A 216 9.92 6.48 5.18
CA THR A 216 9.31 5.25 5.69
C THR A 216 8.14 4.88 4.81
N LEU A 217 8.18 3.69 4.20
CA LEU A 217 7.06 3.14 3.44
C LEU A 217 6.13 2.41 4.41
N CYS A 218 4.88 2.84 4.50
CA CYS A 218 3.86 2.27 5.37
C CYS A 218 2.70 1.76 4.53
N GLY A 219 2.14 0.62 4.89
CA GLY A 219 0.95 0.11 4.24
C GLY A 219 0.03 -0.64 5.17
N PHE A 220 -1.25 -0.62 4.85
CA PHE A 220 -2.30 -1.36 5.54
C PHE A 220 -2.80 -2.53 4.68
N SER A 221 -3.15 -3.68 5.25
CA SER A 221 -3.78 -4.79 4.52
C SER A 221 -2.99 -5.19 3.25
N ASP A 222 -3.56 -5.20 2.03
CA ASP A 222 -2.82 -5.44 0.78
C ASP A 222 -1.70 -4.40 0.57
N GLY A 223 -1.90 -3.15 0.99
CA GLY A 223 -0.85 -2.12 1.08
C GLY A 223 0.28 -2.51 2.05
N GLY A 224 -0.05 -3.15 3.16
CA GLY A 224 0.91 -3.71 4.11
C GLY A 224 1.70 -4.87 3.49
N ARG A 225 1.01 -5.75 2.74
CA ARG A 225 1.66 -6.81 1.94
C ARG A 225 2.64 -6.23 0.94
N MET A 226 2.25 -5.16 0.24
CA MET A 226 3.12 -4.42 -0.67
C MET A 226 4.32 -3.81 0.07
N ALA A 227 4.11 -3.10 1.18
CA ALA A 227 5.20 -2.49 1.94
C ALA A 227 6.24 -3.53 2.42
N ALA A 228 5.77 -4.68 2.92
CA ALA A 228 6.64 -5.79 3.30
C ALA A 228 7.39 -6.37 2.10
N ALA A 229 6.69 -6.73 1.01
CA ALA A 229 7.31 -7.29 -0.18
C ALA A 229 8.36 -6.36 -0.81
N LEU A 230 8.07 -5.05 -0.86
CA LEU A 230 8.96 -4.04 -1.42
C LEU A 230 10.23 -3.84 -0.58
N ALA A 231 10.21 -4.13 0.72
CA ALA A 231 11.39 -4.06 1.58
C ALA A 231 12.50 -5.05 1.14
N GLY A 232 12.11 -6.17 0.51
CA GLY A 232 13.03 -7.13 -0.09
C GLY A 232 13.34 -6.89 -1.57
N SER A 233 12.61 -6.01 -2.25
CA SER A 233 12.73 -5.85 -3.70
C SER A 233 14.04 -5.18 -4.12
N PRO A 234 14.81 -5.77 -5.07
CA PRO A 234 16.00 -5.13 -5.63
C PRO A 234 15.72 -3.79 -6.31
N LEU A 235 14.56 -3.66 -6.97
CA LEU A 235 14.14 -2.45 -7.68
C LEU A 235 13.91 -1.25 -6.73
N PHE A 236 13.62 -1.55 -5.46
CA PHE A 236 13.27 -0.56 -4.45
C PHE A 236 14.41 -0.18 -3.50
N ARG A 237 15.58 -0.82 -3.66
CA ARG A 237 16.76 -0.49 -2.85
C ARG A 237 17.09 0.99 -2.94
N GLY A 238 17.17 1.65 -1.78
CA GLY A 238 17.49 3.07 -1.67
C GLY A 238 16.33 4.03 -1.94
N ARG A 239 15.12 3.54 -2.27
CA ARG A 239 13.93 4.40 -2.46
C ARG A 239 13.24 4.77 -1.14
N PHE A 240 13.46 3.98 -0.10
CA PHE A 240 13.04 4.24 1.28
C PHE A 240 14.01 3.55 2.24
N GLN A 241 13.99 3.98 3.51
CA GLN A 241 14.95 3.55 4.52
C GLN A 241 14.34 2.60 5.55
N LYS A 242 13.00 2.55 5.66
CA LYS A 242 12.26 1.78 6.66
C LYS A 242 10.91 1.36 6.09
N ALA A 243 10.37 0.23 6.54
CA ALA A 243 9.03 -0.19 6.17
C ALA A 243 8.16 -0.54 7.39
N VAL A 244 6.89 -0.19 7.30
CA VAL A 244 5.84 -0.52 8.27
C VAL A 244 4.75 -1.30 7.53
N ALA A 245 4.41 -2.48 8.02
CA ALA A 245 3.29 -3.26 7.48
C ALA A 245 2.26 -3.47 8.58
N ILE A 246 1.03 -3.02 8.34
CA ILE A 246 -0.09 -3.15 9.26
C ILE A 246 -1.06 -4.16 8.66
N SER A 247 -1.29 -5.27 9.35
CA SER A 247 -2.22 -6.34 8.93
C SER A 247 -1.93 -6.86 7.51
N GLY A 248 -0.64 -6.94 7.14
CA GLY A 248 -0.20 -7.23 5.78
C GLY A 248 0.77 -8.40 5.69
N GLY A 249 0.25 -9.62 5.53
CA GLY A 249 1.07 -10.83 5.34
C GLY A 249 1.79 -10.93 3.99
N LEU A 250 2.93 -11.61 3.96
CA LEU A 250 3.75 -11.77 2.76
C LEU A 250 3.42 -13.07 2.02
N PHE A 251 2.68 -12.96 0.91
CA PHE A 251 2.44 -14.05 -0.03
C PHE A 251 2.72 -13.57 -1.45
N LEU A 252 3.56 -14.31 -2.18
CA LEU A 252 3.84 -14.02 -3.57
C LEU A 252 3.12 -15.02 -4.49
N ALA A 253 2.38 -14.50 -5.45
CA ALA A 253 1.63 -15.31 -6.40
C ALA A 253 2.55 -15.89 -7.47
N ASP A 254 2.27 -17.14 -7.88
CA ASP A 254 2.91 -17.74 -9.04
C ASP A 254 2.40 -17.06 -10.33
N PRO A 255 3.28 -16.47 -11.16
CA PRO A 255 2.86 -15.74 -12.36
C PRO A 255 2.13 -16.63 -13.37
N ASP A 256 2.58 -17.87 -13.57
CA ASP A 256 1.98 -18.78 -14.56
C ASP A 256 0.59 -19.25 -14.15
N ALA A 257 0.43 -19.65 -12.88
CA ALA A 257 -0.88 -20.00 -12.33
C ALA A 257 -1.83 -18.80 -12.35
N SER A 258 -1.32 -17.60 -12.08
CA SER A 258 -2.11 -16.36 -12.14
C SER A 258 -2.52 -16.03 -13.58
N ALA A 259 -1.63 -16.19 -14.56
CA ALA A 259 -1.91 -15.94 -15.96
C ALA A 259 -3.04 -16.84 -16.50
N ARG A 260 -3.08 -18.12 -16.10
CA ARG A 260 -4.19 -19.04 -16.44
C ARG A 260 -5.53 -18.54 -15.89
N GLN A 261 -5.58 -18.14 -14.62
CA GLN A 261 -6.79 -17.59 -14.01
C GLN A 261 -7.22 -16.28 -14.69
N LEU A 262 -6.27 -15.43 -15.07
CA LEU A 262 -6.55 -14.20 -15.81
C LEU A 262 -7.11 -14.51 -17.19
N ALA A 263 -6.52 -15.44 -17.93
CA ALA A 263 -6.99 -15.84 -19.25
C ALA A 263 -8.45 -16.35 -19.20
N GLU A 264 -8.78 -17.19 -18.22
CA GLU A 264 -10.15 -17.66 -17.99
C GLU A 264 -11.13 -16.51 -17.68
N ARG A 265 -10.69 -15.48 -16.94
CA ARG A 265 -11.53 -14.32 -16.62
C ARG A 265 -11.76 -13.39 -17.80
N PHE A 266 -10.75 -13.18 -18.64
CA PHE A 266 -10.87 -12.33 -19.83
C PHE A 266 -11.58 -13.04 -21.00
N ALA A 267 -11.51 -14.37 -21.08
CA ALA A 267 -12.05 -15.16 -22.18
C ALA A 267 -13.53 -14.87 -22.52
N PRO A 268 -14.46 -14.72 -21.55
CA PRO A 268 -15.85 -14.34 -21.85
C PRO A 268 -15.97 -13.03 -22.64
N LEU A 269 -15.13 -12.02 -22.37
CA LEU A 269 -15.16 -10.75 -23.09
C LEU A 269 -14.70 -10.93 -24.55
N ALA A 270 -13.75 -11.82 -24.82
CA ALA A 270 -13.29 -12.09 -26.18
C ALA A 270 -14.36 -12.83 -27.00
N VAL A 271 -15.15 -13.71 -26.36
CA VAL A 271 -16.31 -14.35 -26.97
C VAL A 271 -17.43 -13.33 -27.23
N GLU A 272 -17.72 -12.46 -26.27
CA GLU A 272 -18.70 -11.36 -26.41
C GLU A 272 -18.34 -10.43 -27.58
N ASP A 273 -17.05 -10.14 -27.77
CA ASP A 273 -16.53 -9.34 -28.88
C ASP A 273 -16.51 -10.09 -30.22
N GLY A 274 -16.93 -11.36 -30.26
CA GLY A 274 -16.98 -12.18 -31.46
C GLY A 274 -15.61 -12.64 -31.98
N ARG A 275 -14.53 -12.55 -31.18
CA ARG A 275 -13.19 -13.03 -31.58
C ARG A 275 -13.09 -14.55 -31.58
N PHE A 276 -13.81 -15.21 -30.67
CA PHE A 276 -13.80 -16.65 -30.50
C PHE A 276 -15.21 -17.19 -30.29
N ALA A 277 -15.45 -18.45 -30.68
CA ALA A 277 -16.74 -19.11 -30.51
C ALA A 277 -16.96 -19.64 -29.08
N ASP A 278 -15.89 -19.89 -28.34
CA ASP A 278 -15.92 -20.47 -27.00
C ASP A 278 -14.78 -19.91 -26.12
N THR A 279 -14.98 -20.00 -24.80
CA THR A 279 -14.05 -19.43 -23.82
C THR A 279 -12.75 -20.22 -23.68
N ALA A 280 -12.73 -21.51 -24.04
CA ALA A 280 -11.51 -22.32 -23.96
C ALA A 280 -10.50 -21.87 -25.02
N SER A 281 -10.95 -21.74 -26.27
CA SER A 281 -10.15 -21.20 -27.38
C SER A 281 -9.66 -19.78 -27.09
N ALA A 282 -10.53 -18.93 -26.53
CA ALA A 282 -10.16 -17.57 -26.13
C ALA A 282 -9.10 -17.53 -25.01
N ALA A 283 -9.22 -18.40 -24.00
CA ALA A 283 -8.25 -18.48 -22.92
C ALA A 283 -6.88 -18.96 -23.42
N GLU A 284 -6.83 -19.94 -24.31
CA GLU A 284 -5.58 -20.39 -24.94
C GLU A 284 -4.92 -19.25 -25.74
N TRP A 285 -5.70 -18.47 -26.50
CA TRP A 285 -5.20 -17.30 -27.21
C TRP A 285 -4.64 -16.23 -26.26
N LEU A 286 -5.32 -15.95 -25.14
CA LEU A 286 -4.87 -14.99 -24.13
C LEU A 286 -3.55 -15.37 -23.46
N LEU A 287 -3.19 -16.66 -23.47
CA LEU A 287 -1.91 -17.18 -22.99
C LEU A 287 -0.77 -17.10 -24.02
N THR A 288 -1.01 -16.49 -25.19
CA THR A 288 0.03 -16.23 -26.17
C THR A 288 0.65 -14.84 -25.98
N PRO A 289 1.93 -14.63 -26.36
CA PRO A 289 2.57 -13.31 -26.30
C PRO A 289 2.21 -12.41 -27.51
N GLY A 290 1.10 -12.70 -28.21
CA GLY A 290 0.73 -12.06 -29.46
C GLY A 290 0.45 -10.56 -29.32
N SER A 291 0.90 -9.76 -30.30
CA SER A 291 0.61 -8.32 -30.32
C SER A 291 -0.89 -8.03 -30.50
N ASP A 292 -1.63 -8.93 -31.14
CA ASP A 292 -3.08 -8.92 -31.28
C ASP A 292 -3.81 -9.09 -29.94
N VAL A 293 -3.28 -9.94 -29.05
CA VAL A 293 -3.78 -10.05 -27.66
C VAL A 293 -3.59 -8.73 -26.93
N ARG A 294 -2.39 -8.14 -27.00
CA ARG A 294 -2.08 -6.85 -26.36
C ARG A 294 -3.00 -5.75 -26.90
N GLU A 295 -3.14 -5.63 -28.23
CA GLU A 295 -3.98 -4.63 -28.86
C GLU A 295 -5.43 -4.75 -28.40
N TRP A 296 -5.97 -5.97 -28.37
CA TRP A 296 -7.33 -6.20 -27.87
C TRP A 296 -7.49 -5.80 -26.40
N LEU A 297 -6.59 -6.26 -25.53
CA LEU A 297 -6.63 -5.93 -24.11
C LEU A 297 -6.59 -4.41 -23.90
N CYS A 298 -5.69 -3.70 -24.60
CA CYS A 298 -5.53 -2.24 -24.49
C CYS A 298 -6.72 -1.48 -25.10
N GLY A 299 -7.44 -2.10 -26.05
CA GLY A 299 -8.66 -1.58 -26.66
C GLY A 299 -9.92 -1.79 -25.83
N LEU A 300 -9.89 -2.64 -24.79
CA LEU A 300 -11.06 -2.87 -23.94
C LEU A 300 -11.49 -1.61 -23.20
N GLU A 301 -12.80 -1.46 -23.04
CA GLU A 301 -13.38 -0.42 -22.19
C GLU A 301 -13.01 -0.66 -20.72
N PRO A 302 -12.56 0.37 -19.97
CA PRO A 302 -12.16 0.21 -18.57
C PRO A 302 -13.25 -0.39 -17.67
N ALA A 303 -14.51 -0.06 -17.93
CA ALA A 303 -15.65 -0.60 -17.18
C ALA A 303 -15.72 -2.13 -17.24
N ARG A 304 -15.45 -2.72 -18.42
CA ARG A 304 -15.46 -4.17 -18.63
C ARG A 304 -14.31 -4.84 -17.89
N ILE A 305 -13.13 -4.22 -17.89
CA ILE A 305 -11.95 -4.71 -17.15
C ILE A 305 -12.22 -4.71 -15.65
N ALA A 306 -12.76 -3.61 -15.11
CA ALA A 306 -13.05 -3.49 -13.68
C ALA A 306 -14.05 -4.56 -13.20
N ALA A 307 -15.06 -4.87 -14.02
CA ALA A 307 -16.09 -5.86 -13.71
C ALA A 307 -15.58 -7.31 -13.59
N LEU A 308 -14.37 -7.61 -14.07
CA LEU A 308 -13.76 -8.94 -13.94
C LEU A 308 -13.26 -9.25 -12.50
N GLY A 309 -13.33 -8.28 -11.59
CA GLY A 309 -13.09 -8.49 -10.16
C GLY A 309 -11.62 -8.47 -9.73
N LYS A 310 -11.36 -9.00 -8.52
CA LYS A 310 -10.06 -8.88 -7.83
C LYS A 310 -9.01 -9.86 -8.35
N PRO A 311 -7.83 -9.43 -8.83
CA PRO A 311 -6.76 -10.33 -9.24
C PRO A 311 -5.99 -10.90 -8.03
N THR A 312 -5.23 -11.97 -8.28
CA THR A 312 -4.06 -12.26 -7.44
C THR A 312 -3.03 -11.15 -7.60
N ILE A 313 -2.28 -10.84 -6.54
CA ILE A 313 -1.32 -9.74 -6.51
C ILE A 313 0.08 -10.23 -6.14
N LEU A 314 1.08 -9.37 -6.27
CA LEU A 314 2.48 -9.64 -5.89
C LEU A 314 3.05 -10.87 -6.63
N TYR A 315 3.07 -10.80 -7.96
CA TYR A 315 3.63 -11.88 -8.77
C TYR A 315 5.13 -12.02 -8.49
N ALA A 316 5.56 -13.23 -8.15
CA ALA A 316 6.97 -13.59 -8.01
C ALA A 316 7.61 -13.75 -9.40
N ASP A 317 7.89 -12.63 -10.05
CA ASP A 317 8.33 -12.54 -11.44
C ASP A 317 9.85 -12.44 -11.61
N ASP A 318 10.61 -12.33 -10.52
CA ASP A 318 12.06 -12.10 -10.49
C ASP A 318 12.53 -10.81 -11.19
N VAL A 319 11.59 -9.95 -11.56
CA VAL A 319 11.81 -8.61 -12.12
C VAL A 319 11.65 -7.57 -11.01
N VAL A 320 10.47 -7.52 -10.40
CA VAL A 320 10.15 -6.64 -9.27
C VAL A 320 10.26 -7.39 -7.96
N LEU A 321 9.71 -8.61 -7.90
CA LEU A 321 9.66 -9.41 -6.68
C LEU A 321 10.29 -10.77 -6.93
N SER A 322 11.27 -11.12 -6.13
CA SER A 322 11.94 -12.43 -6.18
C SER A 322 11.55 -13.31 -5.01
N ARG A 323 11.41 -14.61 -5.29
CA ARG A 323 11.19 -15.61 -4.23
C ARG A 323 12.42 -15.65 -3.32
N GLY A 324 12.21 -15.54 -2.01
CA GLY A 324 13.29 -15.62 -1.02
C GLY A 324 14.11 -14.34 -0.85
N ALA A 325 13.67 -13.21 -1.41
CA ALA A 325 14.29 -11.92 -1.11
C ALA A 325 14.21 -11.61 0.39
N ARG A 326 15.29 -11.06 0.96
CA ARG A 326 15.34 -10.61 2.36
C ARG A 326 15.24 -9.11 2.43
N SER A 327 14.67 -8.59 3.52
CA SER A 327 14.53 -7.16 3.71
C SER A 327 15.90 -6.47 3.72
N ALA A 328 16.01 -5.36 3.00
CA ALA A 328 17.17 -4.48 3.03
C ALA A 328 17.04 -3.36 4.09
N VAL A 329 15.87 -3.24 4.73
CA VAL A 329 15.54 -2.15 5.67
C VAL A 329 14.86 -2.68 6.93
N SER A 330 14.89 -1.86 7.99
CA SER A 330 14.15 -2.14 9.23
C SER A 330 12.66 -2.31 8.98
N LEU A 331 12.04 -3.27 9.68
CA LEU A 331 10.60 -3.58 9.58
C LEU A 331 9.89 -3.38 10.91
N LEU A 332 8.73 -2.70 10.87
CA LEU A 332 7.78 -2.66 11.97
C LEU A 332 6.46 -3.29 11.51
N LEU A 333 6.07 -4.38 12.16
CA LEU A 333 4.94 -5.20 11.75
C LEU A 333 3.85 -5.12 12.82
N PHE A 334 2.65 -4.72 12.41
CA PHE A 334 1.47 -4.64 13.28
C PHE A 334 0.40 -5.64 12.84
N SER A 335 -0.32 -6.18 13.82
CA SER A 335 -1.53 -6.99 13.62
C SER A 335 -2.58 -6.64 14.66
N SER A 336 -3.85 -6.96 14.38
CA SER A 336 -4.95 -6.79 15.34
C SER A 336 -5.39 -8.13 15.95
N ALA A 337 -5.80 -8.11 17.22
CA ALA A 337 -6.09 -9.34 17.95
C ALA A 337 -7.28 -10.15 17.40
N THR A 338 -8.34 -9.52 16.95
CA THR A 338 -9.51 -10.21 16.36
C THR A 338 -9.73 -9.75 14.92
N GLU A 339 -8.64 -9.65 14.17
CA GLU A 339 -8.59 -9.09 12.81
C GLU A 339 -9.67 -9.67 11.88
N PHE A 340 -10.01 -10.95 12.07
CA PHE A 340 -10.92 -11.67 11.19
C PHE A 340 -12.41 -11.43 11.48
N SER A 341 -12.75 -10.74 12.58
CA SER A 341 -14.13 -10.51 13.03
C SER A 341 -14.98 -9.77 11.99
N GLY A 342 -14.42 -8.73 11.37
CA GLY A 342 -15.10 -7.92 10.36
C GLY A 342 -15.48 -8.73 9.13
N PHE A 343 -14.55 -9.57 8.64
CA PHE A 343 -14.79 -10.43 7.48
C PHE A 343 -15.92 -11.44 7.73
N VAL A 344 -16.01 -11.99 8.95
CA VAL A 344 -17.06 -12.94 9.31
C VAL A 344 -18.41 -12.24 9.55
N ARG A 345 -18.39 -11.04 10.17
CA ARG A 345 -19.60 -10.25 10.43
C ARG A 345 -20.29 -9.84 9.13
N ASP A 346 -19.51 -9.41 8.14
CA ASP A 346 -20.02 -8.87 6.88
C ASP A 346 -20.29 -9.97 5.83
N ASP A 347 -19.92 -11.21 6.13
CA ASP A 347 -20.24 -12.37 5.29
C ASP A 347 -21.72 -12.79 5.43
N LEU A 348 -22.47 -12.60 4.36
CA LEU A 348 -23.91 -12.90 4.27
C LEU A 348 -24.22 -14.38 4.06
N ARG A 349 -23.20 -15.24 3.82
CA ARG A 349 -23.42 -16.67 3.64
C ARG A 349 -23.97 -17.31 4.93
N PRO A 350 -24.89 -18.29 4.83
CA PRO A 350 -25.40 -18.99 6.00
C PRO A 350 -24.29 -19.77 6.74
N ALA A 351 -24.16 -19.54 8.04
CA ALA A 351 -23.27 -20.27 8.94
C ALA A 351 -23.89 -20.31 10.35
N SER A 352 -23.58 -21.35 11.13
CA SER A 352 -23.98 -21.42 12.54
C SER A 352 -23.18 -20.42 13.38
N SER A 353 -23.69 -20.04 14.56
CA SER A 353 -22.93 -19.17 15.48
C SER A 353 -21.61 -19.81 15.92
N ALA A 354 -21.58 -21.13 16.10
CA ALA A 354 -20.36 -21.87 16.40
C ALA A 354 -19.35 -21.81 15.24
N ALA A 355 -19.82 -21.97 14.00
CA ALA A 355 -18.98 -21.85 12.81
C ALA A 355 -18.37 -20.45 12.66
N ARG A 356 -19.17 -19.40 12.90
CA ARG A 356 -18.67 -18.02 12.90
C ARG A 356 -17.66 -17.77 14.01
N ALA A 357 -17.91 -18.25 15.23
CA ALA A 357 -16.98 -18.12 16.34
C ALA A 357 -15.65 -18.84 16.05
N TYR A 358 -15.71 -20.05 15.48
CA TYR A 358 -14.54 -20.79 15.02
C TYR A 358 -13.75 -20.00 13.96
N ALA A 359 -14.45 -19.47 12.95
CA ALA A 359 -13.84 -18.67 11.89
C ALA A 359 -13.14 -17.41 12.44
N VAL A 360 -13.79 -16.66 13.33
CA VAL A 360 -13.18 -15.47 13.95
C VAL A 360 -11.96 -15.85 14.77
N LYS A 361 -12.06 -16.89 15.61
CA LYS A 361 -10.96 -17.33 16.49
C LYS A 361 -9.72 -17.72 15.68
N TYR A 362 -9.85 -18.68 14.77
CA TYR A 362 -8.71 -19.22 14.05
C TYR A 362 -8.29 -18.34 12.88
N GLY A 363 -9.23 -17.70 12.19
CA GLY A 363 -8.91 -16.71 11.17
C GLY A 363 -8.10 -15.54 11.74
N SER A 364 -8.43 -15.06 12.95
CA SER A 364 -7.66 -13.98 13.58
C SER A 364 -6.27 -14.44 14.01
N ALA A 365 -6.14 -15.65 14.55
CA ALA A 365 -4.82 -16.23 14.87
C ALA A 365 -3.94 -16.37 13.64
N LEU A 366 -4.53 -16.77 12.52
CA LEU A 366 -3.86 -16.90 11.23
C LEU A 366 -3.48 -15.52 10.65
N CYS A 367 -4.34 -14.50 10.77
CA CYS A 367 -4.02 -13.11 10.41
C CYS A 367 -2.83 -12.58 11.23
N ARG A 368 -2.86 -12.77 12.56
CA ARG A 368 -1.80 -12.38 13.48
C ARG A 368 -0.46 -12.97 13.05
N TRP A 369 -0.37 -14.31 12.99
CA TRP A 369 0.85 -15.00 12.59
C TRP A 369 1.32 -14.61 11.17
N SER A 370 0.42 -14.63 10.19
CA SER A 370 0.79 -14.40 8.78
C SER A 370 1.23 -12.96 8.49
N SER A 371 0.78 -11.97 9.27
CA SER A 371 1.14 -10.55 9.11
C SER A 371 2.37 -10.13 9.92
N THR A 372 2.86 -10.99 10.82
CA THR A 372 3.96 -10.65 11.74
C THR A 372 5.08 -11.67 11.63
N GLU A 373 5.10 -12.73 12.44
CA GLU A 373 6.20 -13.70 12.50
C GLU A 373 6.48 -14.36 11.16
N ALA A 374 5.45 -14.74 10.39
CA ALA A 374 5.68 -15.31 9.07
C ALA A 374 6.42 -14.33 8.14
N VAL A 375 6.11 -13.03 8.23
CA VAL A 375 6.81 -11.97 7.49
C VAL A 375 8.22 -11.77 8.02
N ALA A 376 8.40 -11.76 9.34
CA ALA A 376 9.69 -11.62 9.99
C ALA A 376 10.64 -12.79 9.65
N GLU A 377 10.12 -14.01 9.57
CA GLU A 377 10.85 -15.21 9.15
C GLU A 377 11.15 -15.20 7.65
N ALA A 378 10.19 -14.80 6.81
CA ALA A 378 10.35 -14.77 5.36
C ALA A 378 11.30 -13.66 4.89
N LEU A 379 11.24 -12.47 5.49
CA LEU A 379 12.08 -11.33 5.14
C LEU A 379 13.30 -11.16 6.04
N GLY A 380 13.39 -11.91 7.14
CA GLY A 380 14.45 -11.84 8.12
C GLY A 380 15.85 -11.90 7.50
N GLY A 381 16.77 -11.10 8.04
CA GLY A 381 18.09 -10.89 7.44
C GLY A 381 18.94 -9.98 8.31
N SER A 382 19.68 -9.05 7.68
CA SER A 382 20.59 -8.14 8.38
C SER A 382 19.90 -6.95 9.06
N ALA A 383 18.63 -6.67 8.73
CA ALA A 383 17.88 -5.55 9.28
C ALA A 383 16.96 -6.01 10.43
N PRO A 384 16.84 -5.21 11.50
CA PRO A 384 15.99 -5.55 12.64
C PRO A 384 14.49 -5.48 12.30
N VAL A 385 13.72 -6.32 12.97
CA VAL A 385 12.26 -6.42 12.85
C VAL A 385 11.65 -6.21 14.23
N TRP A 386 10.54 -5.48 14.30
CA TRP A 386 9.75 -5.31 15.52
C TRP A 386 8.32 -5.72 15.27
N LEU A 387 7.73 -6.40 16.25
CA LEU A 387 6.32 -6.78 16.22
C LEU A 387 5.52 -5.94 17.21
N GLY A 388 4.30 -5.58 16.82
CA GLY A 388 3.29 -4.98 17.68
C GLY A 388 1.94 -5.67 17.50
N LEU A 389 1.27 -5.99 18.60
CA LEU A 389 -0.08 -6.53 18.61
C LEU A 389 -1.04 -5.50 19.18
N ILE A 390 -2.07 -5.14 18.43
CA ILE A 390 -3.13 -4.25 18.91
C ILE A 390 -4.23 -5.13 19.51
N ASP A 391 -4.23 -5.22 20.85
CA ASP A 391 -5.17 -6.05 21.60
C ASP A 391 -6.47 -5.33 21.92
N TYR A 392 -6.51 -4.01 21.93
CA TYR A 392 -7.67 -3.22 22.32
C TYR A 392 -8.98 -3.66 21.65
N GLY A 393 -9.97 -4.06 22.45
CA GLY A 393 -11.23 -4.64 21.96
C GLY A 393 -11.21 -6.17 21.80
N GLY A 394 -10.03 -6.78 21.75
CA GLY A 394 -9.81 -8.22 21.61
C GLY A 394 -10.28 -9.03 22.82
N THR A 395 -10.19 -10.35 22.72
CA THR A 395 -10.73 -11.28 23.73
C THR A 395 -10.09 -11.11 25.11
N ASP A 396 -8.80 -10.79 25.16
CA ASP A 396 -8.03 -10.61 26.40
C ASP A 396 -7.88 -9.14 26.81
N SER A 397 -8.55 -8.21 26.09
CA SER A 397 -8.49 -6.78 26.35
C SER A 397 -9.29 -6.39 27.59
N GLN A 398 -8.84 -5.33 28.27
CA GLN A 398 -9.59 -4.71 29.36
C GLN A 398 -10.82 -3.93 28.88
N THR A 399 -10.89 -3.63 27.58
CA THR A 399 -11.99 -2.91 26.96
C THR A 399 -12.61 -3.76 25.85
N ALA A 400 -13.93 -3.83 25.82
CA ALA A 400 -14.65 -4.49 24.74
C ALA A 400 -15.01 -3.49 23.63
N ILE A 401 -14.80 -3.88 22.37
CA ILE A 401 -15.44 -3.23 21.21
C ILE A 401 -16.57 -4.17 20.75
N PRO A 402 -17.85 -3.84 21.01
CA PRO A 402 -18.95 -4.75 20.75
C PRO A 402 -19.02 -5.24 19.29
N GLY A 403 -19.17 -6.55 19.10
CA GLY A 403 -19.36 -7.19 17.79
C GLY A 403 -18.11 -7.32 16.92
N LEU A 404 -17.17 -6.38 17.01
CA LEU A 404 -15.97 -6.33 16.18
C LEU A 404 -14.68 -6.70 16.93
N GLY A 405 -14.58 -6.38 18.21
CA GLY A 405 -13.33 -6.49 18.96
C GLY A 405 -12.18 -5.68 18.37
N SER A 406 -10.94 -6.17 18.45
CA SER A 406 -9.78 -5.63 17.74
C SER A 406 -9.82 -6.02 16.24
N PHE A 407 -10.67 -5.35 15.48
CA PHE A 407 -10.94 -5.66 14.06
C PHE A 407 -9.85 -5.12 13.11
N HIS A 408 -9.86 -5.61 11.86
CA HIS A 408 -8.88 -5.30 10.80
C HIS A 408 -8.52 -3.81 10.65
N GLY A 409 -9.50 -2.93 10.60
CA GLY A 409 -9.28 -1.49 10.39
C GLY A 409 -9.02 -0.67 11.64
N LEU A 410 -9.02 -1.28 12.84
CA LEU A 410 -8.80 -0.57 14.10
C LEU A 410 -7.50 0.25 14.13
N PRO A 411 -6.35 -0.22 13.59
CA PRO A 411 -5.12 0.57 13.60
C PRO A 411 -5.29 1.91 12.88
N LEU A 412 -6.05 1.95 11.77
CA LEU A 412 -6.29 3.19 11.04
C LEU A 412 -7.19 4.15 11.83
N ALA A 413 -8.21 3.62 12.52
CA ALA A 413 -9.06 4.40 13.42
C ALA A 413 -8.27 4.98 14.61
N LEU A 414 -7.25 4.27 15.08
CA LEU A 414 -6.32 4.77 16.11
C LEU A 414 -5.31 5.78 15.56
N PHE A 415 -4.94 5.72 14.27
CA PHE A 415 -4.07 6.73 13.65
C PHE A 415 -4.80 8.03 13.29
N SER A 416 -6.07 7.94 12.90
CA SER A 416 -6.85 9.10 12.49
C SER A 416 -8.34 8.88 12.77
N SER A 417 -8.96 9.85 13.45
CA SER A 417 -10.41 9.88 13.66
C SER A 417 -11.20 10.17 12.39
N GLU A 418 -10.52 10.55 11.31
CA GLU A 418 -11.10 10.76 9.98
C GLU A 418 -10.85 9.59 9.00
N SER A 419 -10.23 8.50 9.47
CA SER A 419 -10.01 7.31 8.63
C SER A 419 -11.34 6.67 8.19
N SER A 420 -11.28 5.87 7.13
CA SER A 420 -12.44 5.12 6.62
C SER A 420 -13.04 4.13 7.63
N TYR A 421 -12.32 3.82 8.71
CA TYR A 421 -12.72 2.89 9.77
C TYR A 421 -13.15 3.59 11.07
N SER A 422 -13.10 4.92 11.15
CA SER A 422 -13.39 5.64 12.40
C SER A 422 -14.81 5.42 12.91
N ALA A 423 -15.77 5.20 12.02
CA ALA A 423 -17.15 4.89 12.38
C ALA A 423 -17.37 3.46 12.90
N CYS A 424 -16.36 2.58 12.83
CA CYS A 424 -16.49 1.19 13.25
C CYS A 424 -16.35 0.99 14.76
N ALA A 425 -15.77 1.94 15.50
CA ALA A 425 -15.59 1.84 16.95
C ALA A 425 -15.64 3.22 17.62
N ASP A 426 -16.18 3.28 18.83
CA ASP A 426 -16.07 4.46 19.69
C ASP A 426 -14.70 4.48 20.36
N LEU A 427 -13.87 5.44 19.96
CA LEU A 427 -12.52 5.68 20.50
C LEU A 427 -12.45 6.99 21.32
N SER A 428 -13.58 7.42 21.89
CA SER A 428 -13.67 8.68 22.63
C SER A 428 -13.14 8.61 24.07
N SER A 429 -12.96 7.40 24.62
CA SER A 429 -12.46 7.18 25.98
C SER A 429 -11.05 7.75 26.17
N ALA A 430 -10.69 8.06 27.43
CA ALA A 430 -9.35 8.56 27.73
C ALA A 430 -8.28 7.50 27.45
N GLY A 431 -8.56 6.23 27.75
CA GLY A 431 -7.65 5.12 27.45
C GLY A 431 -7.45 4.90 25.95
N ALA A 432 -8.50 4.96 25.12
CA ALA A 432 -8.38 4.84 23.66
C ALA A 432 -7.53 5.97 23.06
N LYS A 433 -7.70 7.20 23.56
CA LYS A 433 -6.87 8.35 23.15
C LYS A 433 -5.42 8.20 23.59
N ALA A 434 -5.18 7.70 24.81
CA ALA A 434 -3.84 7.40 25.28
C ALA A 434 -3.19 6.30 24.43
N LEU A 435 -3.94 5.27 24.04
CA LEU A 435 -3.48 4.20 23.16
C LEU A 435 -3.10 4.71 21.76
N SER A 436 -3.97 5.54 21.17
CA SER A 436 -3.69 6.24 19.91
C SER A 436 -2.38 7.02 19.99
N ALA A 437 -2.16 7.76 21.08
CA ALA A 437 -0.92 8.51 21.30
C ALA A 437 0.31 7.59 21.40
N GLN A 438 0.22 6.45 22.10
CA GLN A 438 1.31 5.48 22.19
C GLN A 438 1.65 4.87 20.82
N LEU A 439 0.64 4.51 20.02
CA LEU A 439 0.83 3.95 18.69
C LEU A 439 1.47 4.96 17.73
N LYS A 440 1.00 6.21 17.74
CA LYS A 440 1.59 7.31 16.97
C LYS A 440 3.03 7.62 17.41
N GLN A 441 3.31 7.55 18.72
CA GLN A 441 4.66 7.74 19.26
C GLN A 441 5.61 6.62 18.82
N ALA A 442 5.18 5.35 18.83
CA ALA A 442 5.96 4.24 18.31
C ALA A 442 6.34 4.45 16.83
N LEU A 443 5.37 4.88 16.02
CA LEU A 443 5.58 5.21 14.62
C LEU A 443 6.57 6.39 14.46
N ALA A 444 6.41 7.46 15.24
CA ALA A 444 7.32 8.61 15.23
C ALA A 444 8.76 8.23 15.59
N SER A 445 8.94 7.42 16.64
CA SER A 445 10.25 6.89 17.06
C SER A 445 10.87 6.05 15.95
N PHE A 446 10.09 5.17 15.33
CA PHE A 446 10.55 4.32 14.24
C PHE A 446 10.99 5.12 13.02
N MET A 447 10.18 6.07 12.57
CA MET A 447 10.53 6.95 11.45
C MET A 447 11.81 7.74 11.72
N THR A 448 11.99 8.22 12.95
CA THR A 448 13.12 9.08 13.31
C THR A 448 14.42 8.29 13.47
N SER A 449 14.37 7.17 14.18
CA SER A 449 15.57 6.45 14.65
C SER A 449 15.79 5.07 14.01
N GLY A 450 14.77 4.52 13.33
CA GLY A 450 14.78 3.14 12.85
C GLY A 450 14.41 2.11 13.91
N SER A 451 14.09 2.53 15.14
CA SER A 451 13.59 1.69 16.23
C SER A 451 12.33 2.31 16.84
N PRO A 452 11.29 1.52 17.17
CA PRO A 452 10.07 2.03 17.76
C PRO A 452 10.14 2.18 19.29
N GLY A 453 11.25 1.75 19.93
CA GLY A 453 11.50 1.94 21.36
C GLY A 453 11.38 0.69 22.25
N TRP A 454 11.26 -0.51 21.65
CA TRP A 454 11.33 -1.78 22.36
C TRP A 454 12.28 -2.76 21.66
N ASP A 455 12.47 -3.93 22.26
CA ASP A 455 13.40 -4.95 21.78
C ASP A 455 12.97 -5.51 20.42
N ALA A 456 13.96 -5.76 19.56
CA ALA A 456 13.74 -6.34 18.24
C ALA A 456 13.34 -7.81 18.38
N TRP A 457 12.40 -8.25 17.55
CA TRP A 457 11.98 -9.63 17.49
C TRP A 457 13.13 -10.55 17.08
N THR A 458 13.21 -11.69 17.74
CA THR A 458 14.05 -12.82 17.33
C THR A 458 13.21 -14.09 17.30
N PRO A 459 13.55 -15.10 16.47
CA PRO A 459 12.87 -16.40 16.49
C PRO A 459 12.93 -17.11 17.85
N ARG A 460 13.84 -16.69 18.74
CA ARG A 460 14.03 -17.28 20.07
C ARG A 460 13.11 -16.64 21.10
N ASP A 461 13.10 -15.32 21.17
CA ASP A 461 12.41 -14.57 22.24
C ASP A 461 10.96 -14.28 21.84
N ARG A 462 10.73 -14.11 20.53
CA ARG A 462 9.42 -13.86 19.90
C ARG A 462 8.68 -12.67 20.50
N ASP A 463 9.41 -11.69 21.02
CA ASP A 463 8.82 -10.54 21.71
C ASP A 463 8.00 -9.67 20.76
N ALA A 464 6.87 -9.20 21.27
CA ALA A 464 6.02 -8.20 20.63
C ALA A 464 5.50 -7.22 21.66
N LEU A 465 5.31 -5.97 21.24
CA LEU A 465 4.69 -4.96 22.10
C LEU A 465 3.17 -5.03 21.93
N HIS A 466 2.47 -5.29 23.02
CA HIS A 466 1.01 -5.37 23.09
C HIS A 466 0.44 -3.99 23.43
N PHE A 467 -0.50 -3.54 22.61
CA PHE A 467 -1.17 -2.25 22.70
C PHE A 467 -2.63 -2.47 23.12
N ASP A 468 -2.92 -2.23 24.40
CA ASP A 468 -4.26 -2.29 24.98
C ASP A 468 -4.58 -0.99 25.75
N ALA A 469 -5.81 -0.85 26.22
CA ALA A 469 -6.23 0.21 27.12
C ALA A 469 -7.47 -0.19 27.93
N ASP A 470 -7.57 0.37 29.14
CA ASP A 470 -8.83 0.42 29.88
C ASP A 470 -9.61 1.70 29.50
N SER A 471 -10.62 2.09 30.28
CA SER A 471 -11.39 3.31 30.00
C SER A 471 -10.60 4.63 30.22
N GLU A 472 -9.53 4.60 31.00
CA GLU A 472 -8.79 5.77 31.48
C GLU A 472 -7.37 5.88 30.92
N THR A 473 -6.66 4.76 30.77
CA THR A 473 -5.22 4.71 30.47
C THR A 473 -4.86 3.66 29.42
N ALA A 474 -3.74 3.88 28.73
CA ALA A 474 -3.15 2.87 27.86
C ALA A 474 -2.37 1.82 28.70
N CYS A 475 -2.49 0.56 28.32
CA CYS A 475 -1.82 -0.57 28.94
C CYS A 475 -0.90 -1.21 27.91
N ILE A 476 0.39 -0.90 28.01
CA ILE A 476 1.42 -1.36 27.06
C ILE A 476 2.28 -2.42 27.75
N THR A 477 2.39 -3.60 27.16
CA THR A 477 3.19 -4.71 27.72
C THR A 477 4.07 -5.34 26.65
N LEU A 478 5.26 -5.81 27.03
CA LEU A 478 6.17 -6.55 26.14
C LEU A 478 6.14 -8.01 26.55
N ASN A 479 5.60 -8.88 25.70
CA ASN A 479 5.47 -10.31 25.94
C ASN A 479 5.74 -11.10 24.65
N SER A 480 5.95 -12.41 24.78
CA SER A 480 6.10 -13.28 23.62
C SER A 480 4.81 -13.37 22.79
N TYR A 481 4.95 -13.37 21.47
CA TYR A 481 3.85 -13.41 20.51
C TYR A 481 3.02 -14.69 20.66
N PRO A 482 1.67 -14.59 20.66
CA PRO A 482 0.80 -15.67 21.14
C PRO A 482 0.73 -16.90 20.23
N ASP A 483 0.96 -16.74 18.92
CA ASP A 483 0.66 -17.79 17.94
C ASP A 483 1.90 -18.22 17.13
N THR A 484 2.12 -19.53 17.00
CA THR A 484 2.93 -20.11 15.92
C THR A 484 2.01 -20.84 14.95
N GLN A 485 2.50 -21.14 13.75
CA GLN A 485 1.74 -21.94 12.80
C GLN A 485 1.33 -23.31 13.40
N GLU A 486 2.24 -23.96 14.11
CA GLU A 486 2.02 -25.25 14.75
C GLU A 486 1.02 -25.14 15.90
N SER A 487 1.11 -24.10 16.74
CA SER A 487 0.19 -23.94 17.86
C SER A 487 -1.24 -23.69 17.37
N ILE A 488 -1.41 -22.91 16.29
CA ILE A 488 -2.71 -22.69 15.66
C ILE A 488 -3.27 -23.99 15.10
N ARG A 489 -2.50 -24.73 14.30
CA ARG A 489 -2.93 -26.02 13.72
C ARG A 489 -3.31 -27.03 14.79
N ALA A 490 -2.51 -27.13 15.86
CA ALA A 490 -2.80 -28.01 16.99
C ALA A 490 -4.10 -27.61 17.71
N ALA A 491 -4.32 -26.31 17.92
CA ALA A 491 -5.55 -25.80 18.53
C ALA A 491 -6.78 -26.06 17.65
N MET A 492 -6.67 -25.82 16.33
CA MET A 492 -7.73 -26.13 15.36
C MET A 492 -8.11 -27.61 15.36
N ALA A 493 -7.11 -28.50 15.42
CA ALA A 493 -7.33 -29.94 15.48
C ALA A 493 -8.00 -30.37 16.79
N ALA A 494 -7.57 -29.82 17.92
CA ALA A 494 -8.09 -30.12 19.26
C ALA A 494 -9.48 -29.52 19.55
N ASP A 495 -9.92 -28.51 18.79
CA ASP A 495 -11.20 -27.85 19.00
C ASP A 495 -12.39 -28.80 18.75
N THR A 496 -13.27 -28.98 19.72
CA THR A 496 -14.45 -29.86 19.59
C THR A 496 -15.77 -29.10 19.42
N SER A 497 -15.71 -27.78 19.20
CA SER A 497 -16.90 -26.94 19.00
C SER A 497 -17.64 -27.20 17.69
N LEU A 498 -16.98 -27.85 16.72
CA LEU A 498 -17.52 -28.22 15.42
C LEU A 498 -17.19 -29.68 15.10
N SER A 499 -18.07 -30.34 14.35
CA SER A 499 -17.76 -31.64 13.71
C SER A 499 -16.67 -31.48 12.64
N ALA A 500 -16.01 -32.58 12.26
CA ALA A 500 -14.97 -32.56 11.23
C ALA A 500 -15.46 -31.99 9.89
N ALA A 501 -16.69 -32.33 9.47
CA ALA A 501 -17.29 -31.83 8.24
C ALA A 501 -17.61 -30.33 8.31
N GLU A 502 -18.04 -29.83 9.47
CA GLU A 502 -18.25 -28.40 9.68
C GLU A 502 -16.94 -27.62 9.66
N LYS A 503 -15.87 -28.16 10.26
CA LYS A 503 -14.53 -27.55 10.18
C LYS A 503 -14.07 -27.44 8.73
N GLU A 504 -14.10 -28.54 7.97
CA GLU A 504 -13.72 -28.55 6.56
C GLU A 504 -14.51 -27.50 5.76
N THR A 505 -15.82 -27.40 6.02
CA THR A 505 -16.68 -26.39 5.39
C THR A 505 -16.25 -24.97 5.76
N VAL A 506 -16.04 -24.68 7.04
CA VAL A 506 -15.62 -23.35 7.52
C VAL A 506 -14.23 -22.99 6.99
N GLU A 507 -13.29 -23.91 7.04
CA GLU A 507 -11.93 -23.70 6.52
C GLU A 507 -11.94 -23.44 5.02
N HIS A 508 -12.74 -24.19 4.25
CA HIS A 508 -12.89 -23.93 2.82
C HIS A 508 -13.55 -22.57 2.54
N LEU A 509 -14.60 -22.22 3.29
CA LEU A 509 -15.38 -20.99 3.07
C LEU A 509 -14.61 -19.72 3.45
N TYR A 510 -13.85 -19.77 4.55
CA TYR A 510 -13.21 -18.60 5.15
C TYR A 510 -11.70 -18.56 4.92
N PHE A 511 -11.05 -19.72 4.81
CA PHE A 511 -9.59 -19.78 4.82
C PHE A 511 -8.94 -20.20 3.50
N SER A 512 -9.72 -20.55 2.46
CA SER A 512 -9.19 -20.95 1.14
C SER A 512 -8.30 -19.91 0.44
N GLY A 513 -8.29 -18.66 0.92
CA GLY A 513 -7.39 -17.58 0.47
C GLY A 513 -6.13 -17.40 1.31
N PHE A 514 -5.98 -18.10 2.43
CA PHE A 514 -4.76 -18.13 3.20
C PHE A 514 -3.97 -19.39 2.83
N SER A 515 -2.73 -19.21 2.37
CA SER A 515 -1.82 -20.34 2.23
C SER A 515 -1.24 -20.64 3.62
N PHE A 516 -1.70 -21.75 4.23
CA PHE A 516 -1.11 -22.30 5.45
C PHE A 516 -0.19 -23.46 5.12
#